data_AF-A0A0F0KWE4-F1
#
_entry.id   AF-A0A0F0KWE4-F1
#
_cell.length_a   1.000
_cell.length_b   1.000
_cell.length_c   1.000
_cell.angle_alpha   90.00
_cell.angle_beta   90.00
_cell.angle_gamma   90.00
#
_symmetry.space_group_name_H-M   'P 1'
#
loop_
_entity.id
_entity.type
_entity.pdbx_description
1 polymer ?
#
loop_
_entity_poly.entity_id
_entity_poly.type
_entity_poly.pdbx_seq_one_letter_code
_entity_poly.pdbx_strand_id
1 'polypeptide(L)'
;MSTGRPVVLTGVGAVTPSGLTAPELWSSVRTGRSGITALPPEIVGSGPVRVGGVVRGFVDPSGLSAPLARRLSPMQRWSIGAADEALSDAGWNDRPGDAWATQVIVATGSGPMDATVRAARALGEEGPRRVPAGLTVYGTADAIAGVLSRRHGFLGQTHAVAAACASGAVALGEALRRIRHGYADAVLVVGVEDCLNPLHLAAHANLRSVVTGFDDDPVSASRPFDKARTGFVMAQGAAAVLLEAADVARARGARPLATLAGFGATSDAHHATAPDPTATGATRAITACLEDAGLHAADIDHVNTHGTGTVLGDTAELIALEQALGTRARSVPLTATKSSTGHLLGAAGVVEAVIVALTLRDQVLPPTINLSHPCAEGWDFVRDRDRAHPVRTVLSTSFGFGGHNAALLFTASE
;
A
#
# COMPACT_ATOMS: atom_id res chain seq x y z
N MET A 1 5.26 15.91 -23.62
CA MET A 1 4.21 14.87 -23.66
C MET A 1 4.91 13.55 -23.84
N SER A 2 4.98 12.71 -22.81
CA SER A 2 5.79 11.49 -22.84
C SER A 2 5.18 10.47 -23.80
N THR A 3 5.90 10.17 -24.88
CA THR A 3 5.59 9.16 -25.90
C THR A 3 5.86 7.73 -25.40
N GLY A 4 5.64 7.48 -24.11
CA GLY A 4 5.90 6.19 -23.48
C GLY A 4 4.77 5.18 -23.70
N ARG A 5 5.07 3.88 -23.58
CA ARG A 5 4.07 2.82 -23.68
C ARG A 5 2.99 2.99 -22.59
N PRO A 6 1.68 2.98 -22.91
CA PRO A 6 0.63 2.98 -21.89
C PRO A 6 0.79 1.79 -20.94
N VAL A 7 0.60 2.02 -19.65
CA VAL A 7 0.81 1.01 -18.61
C VAL A 7 -0.52 0.66 -17.95
N VAL A 8 -0.89 -0.60 -18.05
CA VAL A 8 -2.16 -1.13 -17.57
C VAL A 8 -1.96 -2.05 -16.39
N LEU A 9 -2.90 -2.00 -15.44
CA LEU A 9 -2.99 -2.93 -14.34
C LEU A 9 -3.91 -4.06 -14.75
N THR A 10 -3.40 -5.29 -14.79
CA THR A 10 -4.10 -6.46 -15.34
C THR A 10 -4.44 -7.51 -14.32
N GLY A 11 -3.81 -7.48 -13.14
CA GLY A 11 -4.13 -8.39 -12.05
C GLY A 11 -3.90 -7.80 -10.68
N VAL A 12 -4.71 -8.21 -9.71
CA VAL A 12 -4.64 -7.81 -8.31
C VAL A 12 -4.61 -9.02 -7.37
N GLY A 13 -3.91 -8.87 -6.25
CA GLY A 13 -3.94 -9.85 -5.16
C GLY A 13 -3.68 -9.21 -3.81
N ALA A 14 -4.21 -9.82 -2.74
CA ALA A 14 -4.14 -9.24 -1.40
C ALA A 14 -4.15 -10.31 -0.30
N VAL A 15 -3.35 -10.08 0.74
CA VAL A 15 -3.36 -10.82 2.01
C VAL A 15 -3.31 -9.79 3.13
N THR A 16 -4.47 -9.42 3.66
CA THR A 16 -4.64 -8.29 4.60
C THR A 16 -5.54 -8.68 5.78
N PRO A 17 -5.59 -7.85 6.84
CA PRO A 17 -6.52 -8.06 7.95
C PRO A 17 -7.99 -7.89 7.51
N SER A 18 -8.23 -7.13 6.44
CA SER A 18 -9.55 -6.91 5.85
C SER A 18 -9.95 -7.97 4.81
N GLY A 19 -9.11 -8.98 4.56
CA GLY A 19 -9.39 -10.03 3.58
C GLY A 19 -8.10 -10.70 3.11
N LEU A 20 -8.15 -12.03 2.93
CA LEU A 20 -7.02 -12.86 2.51
C LEU A 20 -6.93 -13.02 0.99
N THR A 21 -7.82 -12.34 0.25
CA THR A 21 -7.87 -12.24 -1.20
C THR A 21 -8.25 -10.81 -1.59
N ALA A 22 -7.95 -10.38 -2.81
CA ALA A 22 -8.36 -9.07 -3.33
C ALA A 22 -9.90 -8.88 -3.34
N PRO A 23 -10.72 -9.87 -3.73
CA PRO A 23 -12.17 -9.79 -3.60
C PRO A 23 -12.66 -9.62 -2.15
N GLU A 24 -12.04 -10.33 -1.18
CA GLU A 24 -12.40 -10.19 0.23
C GLU A 24 -12.02 -8.82 0.79
N LEU A 25 -10.81 -8.33 0.48
CA LEU A 25 -10.35 -6.98 0.83
C LEU A 25 -11.35 -5.93 0.33
N TRP A 26 -11.72 -6.03 -0.95
CA TRP A 26 -12.66 -5.10 -1.56
C TRP A 26 -14.04 -5.17 -0.93
N SER A 27 -14.57 -6.38 -0.72
CA SER A 27 -15.84 -6.57 -0.01
C SER A 27 -15.82 -5.91 1.36
N SER A 28 -14.75 -6.09 2.13
CA SER A 28 -14.59 -5.47 3.46
C SER A 28 -14.56 -3.95 3.39
N VAL A 29 -13.69 -3.39 2.55
CA VAL A 29 -13.50 -1.95 2.46
C VAL A 29 -14.75 -1.25 1.89
N ARG A 30 -15.35 -1.80 0.85
CA ARG A 30 -16.60 -1.29 0.26
C ARG A 30 -17.75 -1.28 1.27
N THR A 31 -17.89 -2.33 2.07
CA THR A 31 -18.97 -2.43 3.07
C THR A 31 -18.64 -1.78 4.42
N GLY A 32 -17.50 -1.10 4.53
CA GLY A 32 -17.09 -0.41 5.76
C GLY A 32 -16.75 -1.35 6.92
N ARG A 33 -16.33 -2.59 6.64
CA ARG A 33 -15.88 -3.53 7.68
C ARG A 33 -14.43 -3.26 8.05
N SER A 34 -14.21 -2.99 9.33
CA SER A 34 -12.88 -2.80 9.92
C SER A 34 -12.11 -4.12 10.01
N GLY A 35 -10.85 -4.10 9.58
CA GLY A 35 -9.85 -5.15 9.83
C GLY A 35 -9.07 -4.94 11.13
N ILE A 36 -9.41 -3.92 11.93
CA ILE A 36 -8.74 -3.62 13.20
C ILE A 36 -9.32 -4.48 14.31
N THR A 37 -8.45 -5.11 15.07
CA THR A 37 -8.79 -5.98 16.20
C THR A 37 -7.94 -5.65 17.42
N ALA A 38 -8.35 -6.14 18.59
CA ALA A 38 -7.46 -6.20 19.74
C ALA A 38 -6.25 -7.08 19.39
N LEU A 39 -5.06 -6.58 19.69
CA LEU A 39 -3.81 -7.29 19.46
C LEU A 39 -3.64 -8.41 20.51
N PRO A 40 -3.13 -9.58 20.11
CA PRO A 40 -2.81 -10.64 21.04
C PRO A 40 -1.81 -10.19 22.12
N PRO A 41 -1.91 -10.69 23.37
CA PRO A 41 -1.01 -10.30 24.46
C PRO A 41 0.48 -10.49 24.14
N GLU A 42 0.82 -11.51 23.35
CA GLU A 42 2.18 -11.81 22.90
C GLU A 42 2.77 -10.74 21.94
N ILE A 43 1.90 -10.00 21.23
CA ILE A 43 2.30 -8.90 20.35
C ILE A 43 2.46 -7.60 21.16
N VAL A 44 1.53 -7.34 22.08
CA VAL A 44 1.48 -6.06 22.82
C VAL A 44 2.53 -5.97 23.92
N GLY A 45 2.79 -7.09 24.63
CA GLY A 45 3.58 -7.06 25.84
C GLY A 45 3.00 -6.08 26.87
N SER A 46 3.85 -5.24 27.46
CA SER A 46 3.45 -4.20 28.43
C SER A 46 3.32 -2.79 27.83
N GLY A 47 3.51 -2.63 26.51
CA GLY A 47 3.44 -1.33 25.83
C GLY A 47 2.00 -0.81 25.72
N PRO A 48 1.74 0.48 25.46
CA PRO A 48 0.38 1.08 25.51
C PRO A 48 -0.50 0.85 24.27
N VAL A 49 0.05 0.30 23.18
CA VAL A 49 -0.68 0.06 21.92
C VAL A 49 -1.36 -1.29 21.98
N ARG A 50 -2.69 -1.31 21.88
CA ARG A 50 -3.52 -2.50 22.14
C ARG A 50 -4.31 -2.99 20.94
N VAL A 51 -4.34 -2.22 19.86
CA VAL A 51 -5.16 -2.49 18.67
C VAL A 51 -4.32 -2.43 17.41
N GLY A 52 -4.71 -3.22 16.40
CA GLY A 52 -4.03 -3.27 15.12
C GLY A 52 -4.68 -4.24 14.12
N GLY A 53 -4.25 -4.14 12.87
CA GLY A 53 -4.70 -5.01 11.78
C GLY A 53 -3.80 -6.24 11.65
N VAL A 54 -4.29 -7.41 12.09
CA VAL A 54 -3.54 -8.67 12.08
C VAL A 54 -4.06 -9.58 10.97
N VAL A 55 -3.20 -10.04 10.07
CA VAL A 55 -3.52 -11.15 9.16
C VAL A 55 -3.75 -12.42 9.97
N ARG A 56 -4.94 -13.03 9.85
CA ARG A 56 -5.33 -14.26 10.56
C ARG A 56 -5.80 -15.32 9.57
N GLY A 57 -5.56 -16.59 9.89
CA GLY A 57 -6.06 -17.72 9.10
C GLY A 57 -5.41 -17.89 7.72
N PHE A 58 -4.31 -17.18 7.44
CA PHE A 58 -3.57 -17.36 6.19
C PHE A 58 -2.99 -18.77 6.10
N VAL A 59 -3.23 -19.44 4.98
CA VAL A 59 -2.68 -20.75 4.65
C VAL A 59 -1.71 -20.59 3.49
N ASP A 60 -0.60 -21.33 3.53
CA ASP A 60 0.39 -21.25 2.47
C ASP A 60 -0.18 -21.61 1.10
N PRO A 61 0.19 -20.88 0.05
CA PRO A 61 -0.22 -21.20 -1.30
C PRO A 61 0.24 -22.60 -1.72
N SER A 62 -0.56 -23.23 -2.56
CA SER A 62 -0.21 -24.53 -3.12
C SER A 62 1.14 -24.48 -3.87
N GLY A 63 1.88 -25.59 -3.85
CA GLY A 63 3.21 -25.67 -4.47
C GLY A 63 4.35 -25.02 -3.67
N LEU A 64 4.07 -24.34 -2.54
CA LEU A 64 5.14 -23.95 -1.62
C LEU A 64 5.60 -25.17 -0.80
N SER A 65 6.80 -25.68 -1.10
CA SER A 65 7.32 -26.84 -0.38
C SER A 65 7.47 -26.57 1.13
N ALA A 66 7.10 -27.54 1.97
CA ALA A 66 7.23 -27.42 3.43
C ALA A 66 8.65 -27.07 3.92
N PRO A 67 9.75 -27.57 3.30
CA PRO A 67 11.10 -27.14 3.66
C PRO A 67 11.37 -25.67 3.39
N LEU A 68 10.86 -25.11 2.28
CA LEU A 68 11.01 -23.69 1.98
C LEU A 68 10.11 -22.85 2.89
N ALA A 69 8.84 -23.25 3.08
CA ALA A 69 7.90 -22.52 3.94
C ALA A 69 8.45 -22.29 5.37
N ARG A 70 9.14 -23.27 5.95
CA ARG A 70 9.78 -23.14 7.27
C ARG A 70 10.93 -22.14 7.34
N ARG A 71 11.53 -21.76 6.20
CA ARG A 71 12.62 -20.78 6.11
C ARG A 71 12.11 -19.37 5.84
N LEU A 72 10.88 -19.24 5.34
CA LEU A 72 10.29 -17.97 4.96
C LEU A 72 9.62 -17.29 6.15
N SER A 73 9.76 -15.97 6.24
CA SER A 73 9.01 -15.14 7.18
C SER A 73 7.52 -15.07 6.81
N PRO A 74 6.63 -14.66 7.73
CA PRO A 74 5.22 -14.37 7.41
C PRO A 74 5.09 -13.39 6.23
N MET A 75 5.88 -12.31 6.20
CA MET A 75 5.94 -11.37 5.06
C MET A 75 6.15 -12.08 3.73
N GLN A 76 7.16 -12.94 3.64
CA GLN A 76 7.49 -13.66 2.41
C GLN A 76 6.33 -14.58 1.97
N ARG A 77 5.67 -15.22 2.93
CA ARG A 77 4.55 -16.13 2.66
C ARG A 77 3.31 -15.37 2.18
N TRP A 78 2.98 -14.23 2.81
CA TRP A 78 1.90 -13.34 2.35
C TRP A 78 2.20 -12.75 0.97
N SER A 79 3.45 -12.33 0.72
CA SER A 79 3.87 -11.84 -0.60
C SER A 79 3.68 -12.88 -1.69
N ILE A 80 3.99 -14.17 -1.41
CA ILE A 80 3.74 -15.25 -2.37
C ILE A 80 2.23 -15.41 -2.60
N GLY A 81 1.41 -15.41 -1.54
CA GLY A 81 -0.05 -15.52 -1.67
C GLY A 81 -0.66 -14.41 -2.52
N ALA A 82 -0.29 -13.16 -2.24
CA ALA A 82 -0.78 -12.01 -3.01
C ALA A 82 -0.27 -12.04 -4.46
N ALA A 83 1.00 -12.41 -4.69
CA ALA A 83 1.55 -12.51 -6.04
C ALA A 83 0.91 -13.64 -6.86
N ASP A 84 0.71 -14.81 -6.27
CA ASP A 84 0.03 -15.94 -6.91
C ASP A 84 -1.39 -15.53 -7.33
N GLU A 85 -2.13 -14.83 -6.46
CA GLU A 85 -3.46 -14.30 -6.76
C GLU A 85 -3.42 -13.27 -7.90
N ALA A 86 -2.51 -12.28 -7.85
CA ALA A 86 -2.40 -11.25 -8.89
C ALA A 86 -2.05 -11.83 -10.27
N LEU A 87 -1.15 -12.82 -10.32
CA LEU A 87 -0.77 -13.48 -11.58
C LEU A 87 -1.90 -14.38 -12.10
N SER A 88 -2.67 -15.00 -11.20
CA SER A 88 -3.86 -15.77 -11.57
C SER A 88 -4.97 -14.86 -12.11
N ASP A 89 -5.25 -13.76 -11.44
CA ASP A 89 -6.26 -12.75 -11.84
C ASP A 89 -5.92 -12.16 -13.22
N ALA A 90 -4.62 -11.91 -13.47
CA ALA A 90 -4.13 -11.46 -14.76
C ALA A 90 -4.22 -12.53 -15.88
N GLY A 91 -4.49 -13.80 -15.56
CA GLY A 91 -4.37 -14.90 -16.52
C GLY A 91 -2.93 -15.12 -17.01
N TRP A 92 -1.93 -14.72 -16.22
CA TRP A 92 -0.51 -14.80 -16.58
C TRP A 92 -0.01 -16.25 -16.63
N ASN A 93 -0.58 -17.13 -15.80
CA ASN A 93 -0.19 -18.54 -15.74
C ASN A 93 -0.53 -19.30 -17.03
N ASP A 94 -1.62 -18.93 -17.71
CA ASP A 94 -2.07 -19.58 -18.94
C ASP A 94 -1.36 -19.02 -20.17
N ARG A 95 -1.05 -17.72 -20.15
CA ARG A 95 -0.44 -16.99 -21.26
C ARG A 95 0.65 -16.05 -20.73
N PRO A 96 1.82 -16.60 -20.35
CA PRO A 96 2.90 -15.81 -19.79
C PRO A 96 3.52 -14.89 -20.86
N GLY A 97 4.00 -13.72 -20.43
CA GLY A 97 4.85 -12.86 -21.24
C GLY A 97 6.31 -13.34 -21.26
N ASP A 98 7.20 -12.50 -21.81
CA ASP A 98 8.64 -12.77 -21.80
C ASP A 98 9.21 -12.68 -20.38
N ALA A 99 9.80 -13.78 -19.90
CA ALA A 99 10.43 -13.87 -18.59
C ALA A 99 11.57 -12.85 -18.40
N TRP A 100 12.35 -12.54 -19.45
CA TRP A 100 13.45 -11.59 -19.38
C TRP A 100 12.98 -10.13 -19.31
N ALA A 101 11.80 -9.86 -19.86
CA ALA A 101 11.15 -8.56 -19.80
C ALA A 101 10.19 -8.42 -18.61
N THR A 102 10.11 -9.44 -17.74
CA THR A 102 9.25 -9.43 -16.54
C THR A 102 10.09 -9.19 -15.28
N GLN A 103 9.78 -8.12 -14.55
CA GLN A 103 10.52 -7.68 -13.37
C GLN A 103 9.72 -7.85 -12.08
N VAL A 104 10.40 -7.82 -10.93
CA VAL A 104 9.74 -7.82 -9.61
C VAL A 104 10.23 -6.64 -8.78
N ILE A 105 9.30 -5.82 -8.29
CA ILE A 105 9.59 -4.75 -7.35
C ILE A 105 8.87 -5.04 -6.05
N VAL A 106 9.61 -5.09 -4.94
CA VAL A 106 9.02 -5.22 -3.61
C VAL A 106 9.06 -3.89 -2.87
N ALA A 107 7.97 -3.50 -2.24
CA ALA A 107 7.90 -2.32 -1.39
C ALA A 107 7.70 -2.73 0.07
N THR A 108 8.56 -2.21 0.95
CA THR A 108 8.42 -2.38 2.40
C THR A 108 9.02 -1.17 3.11
N GLY A 109 8.35 -0.69 4.16
CA GLY A 109 8.80 0.46 4.93
C GLY A 109 9.81 0.07 6.00
N SER A 110 9.57 -1.06 6.68
CA SER A 110 10.41 -1.52 7.79
C SER A 110 11.27 -2.74 7.46
N GLY A 111 10.93 -3.49 6.41
CA GLY A 111 11.59 -4.74 6.08
C GLY A 111 11.27 -5.86 7.08
N PRO A 112 12.01 -6.99 7.04
CA PRO A 112 11.74 -8.16 7.89
C PRO A 112 12.26 -7.97 9.32
N MET A 113 11.78 -6.94 10.02
CA MET A 113 12.24 -6.53 11.35
C MET A 113 12.21 -7.66 12.38
N ASP A 114 11.14 -8.47 12.36
CA ASP A 114 10.97 -9.58 13.31
C ASP A 114 12.08 -10.64 13.18
N ALA A 115 12.57 -10.90 11.96
CA ALA A 115 13.71 -11.78 11.75
C ALA A 115 15.00 -11.19 12.35
N THR A 116 15.24 -9.89 12.15
CA THR A 116 16.38 -9.17 12.71
C THR A 116 16.34 -9.14 14.24
N VAL A 117 15.18 -8.87 14.83
CA VAL A 117 14.99 -8.83 16.29
C VAL A 117 15.24 -10.20 16.92
N ARG A 118 14.68 -11.27 16.35
CA ARG A 118 14.94 -12.64 16.83
C ARG A 118 16.41 -13.02 16.73
N ALA A 119 17.08 -12.66 15.63
CA ALA A 119 18.50 -12.93 15.45
C ALA A 119 19.38 -12.15 16.44
N ALA A 120 19.06 -10.87 16.68
CA ALA A 120 19.77 -10.05 17.66
C ALA A 120 19.61 -10.58 19.08
N ARG A 121 18.41 -11.06 19.44
CA ARG A 121 18.14 -11.71 20.72
C ARG A 121 18.96 -13.00 20.87
N ALA A 122 18.92 -13.89 19.87
CA ALA A 122 19.70 -15.12 19.88
C ALA A 122 21.21 -14.86 20.00
N LEU A 123 21.72 -13.81 19.34
CA LEU A 123 23.12 -13.39 19.46
C LEU A 123 23.47 -13.00 20.90
N GLY A 124 22.62 -12.22 21.56
CA GLY A 124 22.84 -11.74 22.92
C GLY A 124 22.68 -12.81 24.00
N GLU A 125 21.66 -13.67 23.88
CA GLU A 125 21.32 -14.68 24.88
C GLU A 125 22.15 -15.97 24.72
N GLU A 126 22.45 -16.37 23.48
CA GLU A 126 23.02 -17.69 23.18
C GLU A 126 24.32 -17.64 22.35
N GLY A 127 24.74 -16.46 21.91
CA GLY A 127 25.99 -16.24 21.18
C GLY A 127 25.90 -16.42 19.65
N PRO A 128 27.00 -16.12 18.92
CA PRO A 128 26.99 -15.95 17.46
C PRO A 128 26.62 -17.22 16.67
N ARG A 129 26.85 -18.41 17.23
CA ARG A 129 26.50 -19.68 16.57
C ARG A 129 24.99 -19.92 16.46
N ARG A 130 24.18 -19.14 17.18
CA ARG A 130 22.71 -19.26 17.21
C ARG A 130 22.01 -18.28 16.29
N VAL A 131 22.75 -17.36 15.67
CA VAL A 131 22.24 -16.51 14.59
C VAL A 131 21.93 -17.38 13.36
N PRO A 132 20.69 -17.41 12.85
CA PRO A 132 20.35 -18.24 11.70
C PRO A 132 21.07 -17.75 10.43
N ALA A 133 21.77 -18.64 9.73
CA ALA A 133 22.37 -18.33 8.42
C ALA A 133 21.34 -17.84 7.39
N GLY A 134 20.08 -18.27 7.55
CA GLY A 134 18.96 -17.80 6.73
C GLY A 134 18.70 -16.30 6.83
N LEU A 135 19.16 -15.61 7.88
CA LEU A 135 18.99 -14.15 8.00
C LEU A 135 19.66 -13.41 6.83
N THR A 136 20.84 -13.82 6.39
CA THR A 136 21.52 -13.20 5.24
C THR A 136 20.77 -13.45 3.93
N VAL A 137 20.04 -14.57 3.82
CA VAL A 137 19.36 -14.99 2.58
C VAL A 137 17.93 -14.47 2.50
N TYR A 138 17.23 -14.39 3.64
CA TYR A 138 15.80 -14.12 3.72
C TYR A 138 15.46 -12.89 4.58
N GLY A 139 16.44 -12.28 5.24
CA GLY A 139 16.29 -11.16 6.16
C GLY A 139 16.62 -9.79 5.58
N THR A 140 16.78 -9.67 4.26
CA THR A 140 16.89 -8.38 3.57
C THR A 140 15.54 -8.01 2.93
N ALA A 141 15.30 -6.72 2.73
CA ALA A 141 14.04 -6.24 2.13
C ALA A 141 13.83 -6.78 0.69
N ASP A 142 14.91 -6.92 -0.08
CA ASP A 142 14.91 -7.41 -1.46
C ASP A 142 14.78 -8.94 -1.58
N ALA A 143 15.01 -9.69 -0.50
CA ALA A 143 14.95 -11.15 -0.53
C ALA A 143 13.59 -11.68 -1.02
N ILE A 144 12.50 -10.94 -0.73
CA ILE A 144 11.15 -11.25 -1.21
C ILE A 144 11.10 -11.24 -2.74
N ALA A 145 11.74 -10.25 -3.38
CA ALA A 145 11.75 -10.13 -4.84
C ALA A 145 12.46 -11.33 -5.48
N GLY A 146 13.58 -11.77 -4.88
CA GLY A 146 14.30 -12.97 -5.32
C GLY A 146 13.51 -14.28 -5.10
N VAL A 147 12.72 -14.38 -4.03
CA VAL A 147 11.83 -15.53 -3.81
C VAL A 147 10.73 -15.59 -4.88
N LEU A 148 10.10 -14.45 -5.17
CA LEU A 148 9.06 -14.35 -6.20
C LEU A 148 9.60 -14.60 -7.60
N SER A 149 10.74 -14.00 -7.96
CA SER A 149 11.39 -14.23 -9.25
C SER A 149 11.71 -15.72 -9.47
N ARG A 150 12.30 -16.40 -8.48
CA ARG A 150 12.56 -17.85 -8.57
C ARG A 150 11.29 -18.69 -8.65
N ARG A 151 10.23 -18.29 -7.94
CA ARG A 151 8.94 -19.01 -7.95
C ARG A 151 8.26 -18.93 -9.31
N HIS A 152 8.28 -17.76 -9.94
CA HIS A 152 7.53 -17.50 -11.17
C HIS A 152 8.40 -17.55 -12.44
N GLY A 153 9.70 -17.77 -12.30
CA GLY A 153 10.63 -17.82 -13.43
C GLY A 153 10.85 -16.45 -14.09
N PHE A 154 10.70 -15.35 -13.35
CA PHE A 154 10.96 -14.00 -13.86
C PHE A 154 12.45 -13.72 -13.83
N LEU A 155 13.01 -13.36 -14.98
CA LEU A 155 14.44 -13.19 -15.21
C LEU A 155 14.85 -11.72 -15.41
N GLY A 156 13.89 -10.81 -15.43
CA GLY A 156 14.13 -9.38 -15.40
C GLY A 156 14.63 -8.91 -14.03
N GLN A 157 14.97 -7.62 -13.93
CA GLN A 157 15.48 -7.02 -12.70
C GLN A 157 14.56 -7.26 -11.50
N THR A 158 15.17 -7.54 -10.34
CA THR A 158 14.49 -7.58 -9.05
C THR A 158 15.12 -6.60 -8.07
N HIS A 159 14.32 -5.84 -7.34
CA HIS A 159 14.81 -4.98 -6.25
C HIS A 159 13.72 -4.68 -5.22
N ALA A 160 14.13 -4.06 -4.12
CA ALA A 160 13.21 -3.50 -3.14
C ALA A 160 13.28 -1.96 -3.11
N VAL A 161 12.15 -1.35 -2.77
CA VAL A 161 11.97 0.08 -2.55
C VAL A 161 11.56 0.31 -1.10
N ALA A 162 12.26 1.23 -0.44
CA ALA A 162 11.96 1.67 0.92
C ALA A 162 11.93 3.21 0.95
N ALA A 163 10.73 3.76 1.14
CA ALA A 163 10.43 5.17 1.28
C ALA A 163 9.37 5.39 2.37
N ALA A 164 9.54 4.71 3.51
CA ALA A 164 8.59 4.67 4.62
C ALA A 164 7.16 4.31 4.13
N CYS A 165 6.15 5.09 4.52
CA CYS A 165 4.75 4.87 4.13
C CYS A 165 4.48 5.09 2.63
N ALA A 166 5.39 5.75 1.90
CA ALA A 166 5.27 5.99 0.47
C ALA A 166 5.88 4.85 -0.39
N SER A 167 6.50 3.83 0.23
CA SER A 167 7.22 2.76 -0.48
C SER A 167 6.40 2.12 -1.61
N GLY A 168 5.16 1.73 -1.33
CA GLY A 168 4.28 1.10 -2.32
C GLY A 168 3.95 2.02 -3.49
N ALA A 169 3.66 3.30 -3.23
CA ALA A 169 3.37 4.26 -4.27
C ALA A 169 4.60 4.56 -5.14
N VAL A 170 5.77 4.69 -4.52
CA VAL A 170 7.04 4.86 -5.24
C VAL A 170 7.37 3.63 -6.09
N ALA A 171 7.17 2.42 -5.58
CA ALA A 171 7.40 1.18 -6.33
C ALA A 171 6.50 1.07 -7.58
N LEU A 172 5.22 1.45 -7.47
CA LEU A 172 4.30 1.53 -8.61
C LEU A 172 4.74 2.59 -9.62
N GLY A 173 5.19 3.76 -9.14
CA GLY A 173 5.75 4.82 -9.98
C GLY A 173 7.04 4.42 -10.71
N GLU A 174 7.91 3.65 -10.06
CA GLU A 174 9.10 3.08 -10.70
C GLU A 174 8.73 2.04 -11.75
N ALA A 175 7.77 1.17 -11.47
CA ALA A 175 7.25 0.20 -12.43
C ALA A 175 6.65 0.89 -13.67
N LEU A 176 5.85 1.94 -13.46
CA LEU A 176 5.32 2.80 -14.52
C LEU A 176 6.44 3.32 -15.42
N ARG A 177 7.49 3.92 -14.83
CA ARG A 177 8.62 4.45 -15.57
C ARG A 177 9.38 3.36 -16.32
N ARG A 178 9.61 2.21 -15.69
CA ARG A 178 10.31 1.07 -16.31
C ARG A 178 9.61 0.59 -17.57
N ILE A 179 8.29 0.42 -17.50
CA ILE A 179 7.49 -0.04 -18.65
C ILE A 179 7.43 1.04 -19.74
N ARG A 180 7.15 2.31 -19.37
CA ARG A 180 7.10 3.43 -20.32
C ARG A 180 8.37 3.60 -21.14
N HIS A 181 9.53 3.37 -20.52
CA HIS A 181 10.84 3.50 -21.15
C HIS A 181 11.34 2.19 -21.80
N GLY A 182 10.55 1.11 -21.78
CA GLY A 182 10.90 -0.16 -22.42
C GLY A 182 11.94 -0.99 -21.67
N TYR A 183 12.21 -0.71 -20.39
CA TYR A 183 13.06 -1.57 -19.56
C TYR A 183 12.36 -2.86 -19.11
N ALA A 184 11.03 -2.89 -19.17
CA ALA A 184 10.20 -4.03 -18.84
C ALA A 184 8.94 -4.06 -19.73
N ASP A 185 8.43 -5.26 -19.97
CA ASP A 185 7.10 -5.48 -20.54
C ASP A 185 6.05 -5.67 -19.45
N ALA A 186 6.47 -6.26 -18.34
CA ALA A 186 5.64 -6.49 -17.17
C ALA A 186 6.44 -6.28 -15.87
N VAL A 187 5.77 -5.78 -14.85
CA VAL A 187 6.35 -5.62 -13.51
C VAL A 187 5.34 -6.12 -12.49
N LEU A 188 5.71 -7.17 -11.75
CA LEU A 188 5.00 -7.58 -10.56
C LEU A 188 5.45 -6.68 -9.40
N VAL A 189 4.54 -5.84 -8.91
CA VAL A 189 4.79 -4.96 -7.76
C VAL A 189 4.12 -5.55 -6.54
N VAL A 190 4.89 -5.83 -5.49
CA VAL A 190 4.39 -6.40 -4.23
C VAL A 190 4.71 -5.47 -3.07
N GLY A 191 3.68 -4.93 -2.42
CA GLY A 191 3.81 -4.20 -1.16
C GLY A 191 3.63 -5.15 0.02
N VAL A 192 4.49 -5.08 1.03
CA VAL A 192 4.41 -5.96 2.19
C VAL A 192 4.96 -5.33 3.47
N GLU A 193 4.29 -5.60 4.59
CA GLU A 193 4.71 -5.15 5.92
C GLU A 193 4.33 -6.17 7.01
N ASP A 194 5.24 -6.44 7.94
CA ASP A 194 5.02 -7.21 9.19
C ASP A 194 5.49 -6.37 10.37
N CYS A 195 4.73 -5.31 10.61
CA CYS A 195 5.10 -4.26 11.54
C CYS A 195 4.60 -4.50 12.97
N LEU A 196 3.85 -5.58 13.22
CA LEU A 196 3.23 -5.85 14.53
C LEU A 196 4.13 -6.72 15.41
N ASN A 197 5.20 -6.12 15.91
CA ASN A 197 6.06 -6.72 16.93
C ASN A 197 6.27 -5.74 18.10
N PRO A 198 6.61 -6.24 19.32
CA PRO A 198 6.73 -5.40 20.51
C PRO A 198 7.69 -4.21 20.34
N LEU A 199 8.82 -4.40 19.63
CA LEU A 199 9.81 -3.35 19.42
C LEU A 199 9.23 -2.21 18.58
N HIS A 200 8.58 -2.56 17.47
CA HIS A 200 8.06 -1.57 16.54
C HIS A 200 6.86 -0.81 17.11
N LEU A 201 5.97 -1.52 17.82
CA LEU A 201 4.87 -0.91 18.57
C LEU A 201 5.38 0.06 19.63
N ALA A 202 6.41 -0.32 20.41
CA ALA A 202 7.01 0.55 21.40
C ALA A 202 7.67 1.80 20.77
N ALA A 203 8.40 1.64 19.66
CA ALA A 203 9.02 2.74 18.95
C ALA A 203 7.98 3.76 18.45
N HIS A 204 6.90 3.29 17.83
CA HIS A 204 5.83 4.15 17.34
C HIS A 204 5.01 4.81 18.46
N ALA A 205 4.82 4.10 19.58
CA ALA A 205 4.18 4.65 20.78
C ALA A 205 5.01 5.78 21.40
N ASN A 206 6.34 5.60 21.50
CA ASN A 206 7.26 6.61 22.00
C ASN A 206 7.28 7.86 21.12
N LEU A 207 7.13 7.67 19.79
CA LEU A 207 6.94 8.76 18.83
C LEU A 207 5.55 9.40 18.88
N ARG A 208 4.60 8.84 19.64
CA ARG A 208 3.18 9.28 19.70
C ARG A 208 2.54 9.34 18.30
N SER A 209 2.94 8.42 17.43
CA SER A 209 2.50 8.38 16.03
C SER A 209 1.28 7.47 15.82
N VAL A 210 1.06 6.54 16.76
CA VAL A 210 0.00 5.55 16.72
C VAL A 210 -1.02 5.78 17.82
N VAL A 211 -2.24 5.30 17.61
CA VAL A 211 -3.28 5.31 18.64
C VAL A 211 -2.87 4.45 19.85
N THR A 212 -3.31 4.86 21.03
CA THR A 212 -3.22 4.07 22.27
C THR A 212 -4.62 3.91 22.87
N GLY A 213 -4.84 2.81 23.58
CA GLY A 213 -6.18 2.39 24.05
C GLY A 213 -7.00 1.69 22.95
N PHE A 214 -8.33 1.85 23.02
CA PHE A 214 -9.34 1.21 22.14
C PHE A 214 -9.48 -0.32 22.29
N ASP A 215 -8.98 -0.90 23.39
CA ASP A 215 -9.09 -2.33 23.70
C ASP A 215 -10.54 -2.83 23.62
N ASP A 216 -11.47 -2.06 24.20
CA ASP A 216 -12.89 -2.39 24.29
C ASP A 216 -13.66 -2.07 22.99
N ASP A 217 -13.06 -1.27 22.10
CA ASP A 217 -13.64 -0.89 20.81
C ASP A 217 -12.58 -0.70 19.71
N PRO A 218 -11.91 -1.79 19.26
CA PRO A 218 -10.82 -1.68 18.30
C PRO A 218 -11.28 -1.15 16.93
N VAL A 219 -12.54 -1.43 16.57
CA VAL A 219 -13.08 -1.10 15.25
C VAL A 219 -13.20 0.40 15.02
N SER A 220 -13.33 1.20 16.10
CA SER A 220 -13.42 2.66 16.02
C SER A 220 -12.07 3.40 16.10
N ALA A 221 -10.97 2.67 16.27
CA ALA A 221 -9.65 3.27 16.54
C ALA A 221 -9.11 4.07 15.34
N SER A 222 -9.25 3.54 14.12
CA SER A 222 -8.79 4.23 12.89
C SER A 222 -9.86 5.20 12.40
N ARG A 223 -9.64 6.50 12.62
CA ARG A 223 -10.59 7.58 12.30
C ARG A 223 -9.97 8.73 11.52
N PRO A 224 -9.47 8.51 10.29
CA PRO A 224 -8.95 9.57 9.42
C PRO A 224 -9.91 10.75 9.28
N PHE A 225 -9.35 11.95 9.32
CA PHE A 225 -10.06 13.23 9.23
C PHE A 225 -11.08 13.52 10.35
N ASP A 226 -11.26 12.65 11.34
CA ASP A 226 -12.14 12.94 12.47
C ASP A 226 -11.45 13.93 13.44
N LYS A 227 -12.22 14.81 14.08
CA LYS A 227 -11.70 15.75 15.10
C LYS A 227 -11.06 15.03 16.29
N ALA A 228 -11.51 13.81 16.62
CA ALA A 228 -11.01 13.02 17.73
C ALA A 228 -9.84 12.07 17.34
N ARG A 229 -9.28 12.19 16.13
CA ARG A 229 -8.14 11.36 15.70
C ARG A 229 -6.87 11.71 16.49
N THR A 230 -6.05 10.71 16.79
CA THR A 230 -4.86 10.87 17.65
C THR A 230 -3.59 10.22 17.09
N GLY A 231 -3.71 9.45 16.01
CA GLY A 231 -2.62 8.67 15.44
C GLY A 231 -3.16 7.65 14.45
N PHE A 232 -2.25 6.95 13.78
CA PHE A 232 -2.64 5.85 12.89
C PHE A 232 -2.75 4.52 13.64
N VAL A 233 -3.45 3.55 13.04
CA VAL A 233 -3.49 2.17 13.54
C VAL A 233 -2.54 1.32 12.70
N MET A 234 -1.59 0.62 13.31
CA MET A 234 -0.67 -0.25 12.58
C MET A 234 -1.38 -1.51 12.06
N ALA A 235 -1.05 -1.92 10.84
CA ALA A 235 -1.55 -3.14 10.23
C ALA A 235 -0.44 -3.86 9.44
N GLN A 236 -0.54 -5.19 9.34
CA GLN A 236 0.38 -6.03 8.59
C GLN A 236 -0.32 -6.69 7.41
N GLY A 237 0.45 -7.16 6.43
CA GLY A 237 -0.07 -7.87 5.26
C GLY A 237 0.73 -7.60 4.00
N ALA A 238 0.20 -8.10 2.88
CA ALA A 238 0.76 -7.90 1.55
C ALA A 238 -0.34 -7.60 0.53
N ALA A 239 0.03 -6.91 -0.54
CA ALA A 239 -0.76 -6.81 -1.76
C ALA A 239 0.15 -6.85 -2.97
N ALA A 240 -0.37 -7.32 -4.09
CA ALA A 240 0.36 -7.40 -5.34
C ALA A 240 -0.50 -6.86 -6.48
N VAL A 241 0.18 -6.23 -7.44
CA VAL A 241 -0.42 -5.87 -8.72
C VAL A 241 0.52 -6.27 -9.84
N LEU A 242 -0.05 -6.73 -10.96
CA LEU A 242 0.69 -6.90 -12.20
C LEU A 242 0.44 -5.68 -13.08
N LEU A 243 1.52 -4.95 -13.38
CA LEU A 243 1.53 -3.87 -14.37
C LEU A 243 2.14 -4.38 -15.66
N GLU A 244 1.52 -4.07 -16.79
CA GLU A 244 1.98 -4.47 -18.11
C GLU A 244 1.95 -3.30 -19.08
N ALA A 245 2.80 -3.37 -20.10
CA ALA A 245 2.60 -2.55 -21.27
C ALA A 245 1.28 -2.93 -21.97
N ALA A 246 0.50 -1.93 -22.39
CA ALA A 246 -0.83 -2.16 -22.95
C ALA A 246 -0.81 -3.01 -24.23
N ASP A 247 0.25 -2.91 -25.05
CA ASP A 247 0.47 -3.75 -26.22
C ASP A 247 0.73 -5.22 -25.85
N VAL A 248 1.51 -5.48 -24.79
CA VAL A 248 1.79 -6.83 -24.28
C VAL A 248 0.53 -7.46 -23.68
N ALA A 249 -0.17 -6.72 -22.82
CA ALA A 249 -1.44 -7.14 -22.24
C ALA A 249 -2.46 -7.50 -23.33
N ARG A 250 -2.59 -6.66 -24.36
CA ARG A 250 -3.48 -6.91 -25.50
C ARG A 250 -3.06 -8.13 -26.31
N ALA A 251 -1.77 -8.31 -26.59
CA ALA A 251 -1.26 -9.42 -27.37
C ALA A 251 -1.57 -10.79 -26.74
N ARG A 252 -1.54 -10.89 -25.41
CA ARG A 252 -1.93 -12.11 -24.69
C ARG A 252 -3.44 -12.23 -24.40
N GLY A 253 -4.21 -11.18 -24.69
CA GLY A 253 -5.67 -11.12 -24.49
C GLY A 253 -6.10 -10.79 -23.06
N ALA A 254 -5.23 -10.14 -22.29
CA ALA A 254 -5.56 -9.66 -20.95
C ALA A 254 -6.56 -8.50 -21.00
N ARG A 255 -7.41 -8.41 -19.97
CA ARG A 255 -8.32 -7.29 -19.78
C ARG A 255 -7.79 -6.42 -18.65
N PRO A 256 -7.34 -5.19 -18.94
CA PRO A 256 -6.98 -4.24 -17.90
C PRO A 256 -8.13 -3.97 -16.92
N LEU A 257 -7.79 -3.79 -15.64
CA LEU A 257 -8.66 -3.29 -14.60
C LEU A 257 -8.61 -1.75 -14.50
N ALA A 258 -7.43 -1.19 -14.77
CA ALA A 258 -7.17 0.25 -14.77
C ALA A 258 -5.91 0.56 -15.59
N THR A 259 -5.69 1.84 -15.89
CA THR A 259 -4.43 2.37 -16.42
C THR A 259 -3.73 3.15 -15.32
N LEU A 260 -2.42 2.91 -15.12
CA LEU A 260 -1.59 3.77 -14.28
C LEU A 260 -1.07 4.92 -15.15
N ALA A 261 -1.74 6.07 -15.06
CA ALA A 261 -1.59 7.20 -15.97
C ALA A 261 -0.56 8.24 -15.50
N GLY A 262 -0.27 8.33 -14.21
CA GLY A 262 0.62 9.37 -13.69
C GLY A 262 1.35 8.97 -12.43
N PHE A 263 2.55 9.52 -12.24
CA PHE A 263 3.31 9.42 -11.01
C PHE A 263 4.10 10.70 -10.72
N GLY A 264 3.91 11.24 -9.51
CA GLY A 264 4.70 12.34 -8.97
C GLY A 264 5.28 11.97 -7.62
N ALA A 265 6.53 12.37 -7.37
CA ALA A 265 7.18 12.17 -6.08
C ALA A 265 8.15 13.31 -5.74
N THR A 266 8.21 13.68 -4.46
CA THR A 266 9.03 14.78 -3.95
C THR A 266 9.55 14.46 -2.55
N SER A 267 10.42 15.33 -2.03
CA SER A 267 10.85 15.34 -0.63
C SER A 267 10.50 16.67 0.01
N ASP A 268 9.99 16.64 1.25
CA ASP A 268 9.75 17.87 2.03
C ASP A 268 11.06 18.56 2.42
N ALA A 269 12.14 17.80 2.65
CA ALA A 269 13.39 18.29 3.25
C ALA A 269 13.16 19.16 4.52
N HIS A 270 12.12 18.83 5.29
CA HIS A 270 11.63 19.64 6.41
C HIS A 270 11.95 19.02 7.78
N HIS A 271 11.41 17.84 8.06
CA HIS A 271 11.54 17.17 9.36
C HIS A 271 11.49 15.65 9.19
N ALA A 272 12.04 14.90 10.15
CA ALA A 272 12.17 13.44 10.05
C ALA A 272 10.82 12.69 10.11
N THR A 273 9.80 13.26 10.76
CA THR A 273 8.48 12.61 10.96
C THR A 273 7.30 13.53 10.68
N ALA A 274 7.30 14.75 11.22
CA ALA A 274 6.29 15.76 10.90
C ALA A 274 6.33 16.17 9.41
N PRO A 275 5.16 16.26 8.74
CA PRO A 275 5.09 16.80 7.38
C PRO A 275 5.38 18.30 7.37
N ASP A 276 5.78 18.85 6.23
CA ASP A 276 5.81 20.30 6.03
C ASP A 276 4.41 20.91 6.27
N PRO A 277 4.23 21.83 7.24
CA PRO A 277 2.93 22.43 7.54
C PRO A 277 2.36 23.27 6.38
N THR A 278 3.20 23.73 5.44
CA THR A 278 2.74 24.41 4.22
C THR A 278 2.31 23.42 3.12
N ALA A 279 2.59 22.13 3.33
CA ALA A 279 2.35 21.02 2.42
C ALA A 279 2.97 21.18 1.03
N THR A 280 4.04 21.99 0.90
CA THR A 280 4.64 22.31 -0.41
C THR A 280 5.12 21.08 -1.16
N GLY A 281 5.76 20.13 -0.46
CA GLY A 281 6.24 18.88 -1.05
C GLY A 281 5.08 18.01 -1.56
N ALA A 282 4.06 17.79 -0.73
CA ALA A 282 2.86 17.04 -1.07
C ALA A 282 2.10 17.66 -2.27
N THR A 283 1.89 18.98 -2.28
CA THR A 283 1.29 19.72 -3.39
C THR A 283 2.05 19.47 -4.69
N ARG A 284 3.38 19.61 -4.67
CA ARG A 284 4.22 19.37 -5.85
C ARG A 284 4.18 17.92 -6.33
N ALA A 285 4.07 16.94 -5.42
CA ALA A 285 3.92 15.55 -5.81
C ALA A 285 2.59 15.32 -6.56
N ILE A 286 1.49 15.91 -6.07
CA ILE A 286 0.19 15.85 -6.75
C ILE A 286 0.25 16.54 -8.11
N THR A 287 0.75 17.78 -8.17
CA THR A 287 0.85 18.53 -9.43
C THR A 287 1.72 17.81 -10.46
N ALA A 288 2.89 17.30 -10.08
CA ALA A 288 3.76 16.54 -10.97
C ALA A 288 3.10 15.23 -11.47
N CYS A 289 2.27 14.61 -10.64
CA CYS A 289 1.51 13.41 -11.03
C CYS A 289 0.45 13.73 -12.10
N LEU A 290 -0.28 14.84 -11.93
CA LEU A 290 -1.25 15.34 -12.91
C LEU A 290 -0.57 15.71 -14.23
N GLU A 291 0.56 16.42 -14.16
CA GLU A 291 1.38 16.78 -15.32
C GLU A 291 1.91 15.56 -16.07
N ASP A 292 2.41 14.54 -15.36
CA ASP A 292 2.91 13.28 -15.94
C ASP A 292 1.78 12.51 -16.66
N ALA A 293 0.55 12.61 -16.16
CA ALA A 293 -0.63 12.04 -16.81
C ALA A 293 -1.22 12.90 -17.93
N GLY A 294 -0.81 14.17 -18.05
CA GLY A 294 -1.45 15.13 -18.96
C GLY A 294 -2.90 15.46 -18.58
N LEU A 295 -3.23 15.39 -17.29
CA LEU A 295 -4.56 15.69 -16.76
C LEU A 295 -4.52 16.92 -15.85
N HIS A 296 -5.69 17.53 -15.63
CA HIS A 296 -5.86 18.74 -14.82
C HIS A 296 -6.67 18.42 -13.57
N ALA A 297 -6.66 19.34 -12.61
CA ALA A 297 -7.46 19.23 -11.38
C ALA A 297 -8.96 18.95 -11.64
N ALA A 298 -9.51 19.52 -12.71
CA ALA A 298 -10.91 19.35 -13.10
C ALA A 298 -11.26 17.92 -13.55
N ASP A 299 -10.26 17.13 -13.98
CA ASP A 299 -10.42 15.77 -14.48
C ASP A 299 -10.48 14.71 -13.37
N ILE A 300 -10.33 15.13 -12.10
CA ILE A 300 -10.30 14.23 -10.94
C ILE A 300 -11.72 13.98 -10.44
N ASP A 301 -12.12 12.70 -10.46
CA ASP A 301 -13.44 12.25 -9.99
C ASP A 301 -13.39 11.82 -8.53
N HIS A 302 -12.26 11.29 -8.06
CA HIS A 302 -12.11 10.77 -6.71
C HIS A 302 -10.65 10.85 -6.23
N VAL A 303 -10.48 11.03 -4.92
CA VAL A 303 -9.17 10.90 -4.26
C VAL A 303 -9.23 9.79 -3.21
N ASN A 304 -8.41 8.77 -3.40
CA ASN A 304 -8.01 7.86 -2.33
C ASN A 304 -6.84 8.50 -1.55
N THR A 305 -7.19 9.12 -0.43
CA THR A 305 -6.26 9.87 0.41
C THR A 305 -5.26 8.96 1.13
N HIS A 306 -4.12 9.53 1.54
CA HIS A 306 -3.21 8.91 2.48
C HIS A 306 -3.89 8.73 3.84
N GLY A 307 -4.64 9.72 4.33
CA GLY A 307 -5.66 9.61 5.38
C GLY A 307 -5.28 8.68 6.53
N THR A 308 -4.28 9.07 7.31
CA THR A 308 -3.67 8.19 8.32
C THR A 308 -4.39 8.21 9.66
N GLY A 309 -5.20 9.24 9.93
CA GLY A 309 -5.73 9.48 11.28
C GLY A 309 -4.76 10.24 12.17
N THR A 310 -3.65 10.75 11.63
CA THR A 310 -2.76 11.65 12.36
C THR A 310 -3.23 13.10 12.25
N VAL A 311 -3.07 13.88 13.33
CA VAL A 311 -3.52 15.28 13.31
C VAL A 311 -2.78 16.09 12.26
N LEU A 312 -1.46 15.97 12.21
CA LEU A 312 -0.61 16.72 11.28
C LEU A 312 -0.73 16.22 9.84
N GLY A 313 -0.68 14.90 9.63
CA GLY A 313 -0.71 14.31 8.28
C GLY A 313 -2.02 14.59 7.55
N ASP A 314 -3.15 14.33 8.19
CA ASP A 314 -4.47 14.56 7.58
C ASP A 314 -4.70 16.07 7.32
N THR A 315 -4.19 16.95 8.17
CA THR A 315 -4.28 18.42 7.96
C THR A 315 -3.42 18.85 6.77
N ALA A 316 -2.17 18.40 6.71
CA ALA A 316 -1.24 18.73 5.62
C ALA A 316 -1.75 18.18 4.27
N GLU A 317 -2.37 17.00 4.27
CA GLU A 317 -2.97 16.42 3.07
C GLU A 317 -4.13 17.26 2.51
N LEU A 318 -5.04 17.75 3.36
CA LEU A 318 -6.11 18.64 2.92
C LEU A 318 -5.57 19.97 2.37
N ILE A 319 -4.52 20.53 2.98
CA ILE A 319 -3.83 21.72 2.47
C ILE A 319 -3.23 21.43 1.08
N ALA A 320 -2.57 20.28 0.91
CA ALA A 320 -1.97 19.90 -0.37
C ALA A 320 -3.02 19.73 -1.47
N LEU A 321 -4.15 19.09 -1.15
CA LEU A 321 -5.27 18.92 -2.08
C LEU A 321 -5.90 20.26 -2.44
N GLU A 322 -6.08 21.18 -1.49
CA GLU A 322 -6.63 22.51 -1.76
C GLU A 322 -5.71 23.33 -2.66
N GLN A 323 -4.39 23.25 -2.45
CA GLN A 323 -3.41 23.93 -3.30
C GLN A 323 -3.31 23.31 -4.70
N ALA A 324 -3.30 21.98 -4.81
CA ALA A 324 -3.10 21.27 -6.08
C ALA A 324 -4.37 21.22 -6.95
N LEU A 325 -5.55 21.09 -6.32
CA LEU A 325 -6.83 20.94 -7.03
C LEU A 325 -7.64 22.25 -7.08
N GLY A 326 -7.22 23.29 -6.36
CA GLY A 326 -7.88 24.59 -6.35
C GLY A 326 -9.35 24.51 -5.95
N THR A 327 -10.23 25.18 -6.71
CA THR A 327 -11.68 25.22 -6.43
C THR A 327 -12.33 23.84 -6.48
N ARG A 328 -11.73 22.87 -7.18
CA ARG A 328 -12.26 21.51 -7.30
C ARG A 328 -12.07 20.72 -6.00
N ALA A 329 -11.02 21.00 -5.22
CA ALA A 329 -10.59 20.21 -4.06
C ALA A 329 -11.71 19.77 -3.12
N ARG A 330 -12.54 20.73 -2.67
CA ARG A 330 -13.59 20.50 -1.67
C ARG A 330 -14.79 19.70 -2.19
N SER A 331 -14.99 19.70 -3.51
CA SER A 331 -16.10 19.00 -4.17
C SER A 331 -15.71 17.61 -4.67
N VAL A 332 -14.42 17.26 -4.66
CA VAL A 332 -13.98 15.91 -5.06
C VAL A 332 -14.25 14.96 -3.90
N PRO A 333 -14.96 13.85 -4.16
CA PRO A 333 -15.03 12.72 -3.25
C PRO A 333 -13.68 12.32 -2.64
N LEU A 334 -13.57 12.35 -1.31
CA LEU A 334 -12.40 11.85 -0.57
C LEU A 334 -12.73 10.56 0.19
N THR A 335 -11.80 9.60 0.14
CA THR A 335 -11.87 8.38 0.94
C THR A 335 -10.53 8.09 1.62
N ALA A 336 -10.54 7.67 2.88
CA ALA A 336 -9.39 7.10 3.57
C ALA A 336 -9.66 5.64 3.93
N THR A 337 -9.22 4.73 3.08
CA THR A 337 -9.45 3.29 3.21
C THR A 337 -8.72 2.68 4.40
N LYS A 338 -7.69 3.35 4.93
CA LYS A 338 -7.01 3.05 6.20
C LYS A 338 -7.94 3.08 7.42
N SER A 339 -9.10 3.74 7.31
CA SER A 339 -10.17 3.62 8.32
C SER A 339 -10.63 2.18 8.50
N SER A 340 -10.63 1.38 7.43
CA SER A 340 -10.97 -0.05 7.43
C SER A 340 -9.74 -0.95 7.53
N THR A 341 -8.70 -0.68 6.75
CA THR A 341 -7.54 -1.58 6.62
C THR A 341 -6.48 -1.39 7.69
N GLY A 342 -6.51 -0.27 8.41
CA GLY A 342 -5.36 0.23 9.15
C GLY A 342 -4.25 0.70 8.21
N HIS A 343 -3.11 1.05 8.78
CA HIS A 343 -1.96 1.52 8.04
C HIS A 343 -0.91 0.42 7.88
N LEU A 344 -0.84 -0.16 6.68
CA LEU A 344 0.15 -1.17 6.31
C LEU A 344 1.51 -0.59 5.91
N LEU A 345 1.88 0.56 6.49
CA LEU A 345 3.14 1.29 6.24
C LEU A 345 3.57 1.25 4.76
N GLY A 346 4.68 0.59 4.43
CA GLY A 346 5.20 0.54 3.05
C GLY A 346 4.34 -0.25 2.07
N ALA A 347 3.47 -1.15 2.53
CA ALA A 347 2.54 -1.89 1.69
C ALA A 347 1.30 -1.07 1.30
N ALA A 348 1.00 0.02 2.04
CA ALA A 348 -0.27 0.74 1.94
C ALA A 348 -0.57 1.21 0.50
N GLY A 349 0.42 1.76 -0.21
CA GLY A 349 0.23 2.23 -1.59
C GLY A 349 -0.17 1.12 -2.58
N VAL A 350 0.29 -0.12 -2.37
CA VAL A 350 -0.10 -1.26 -3.24
C VAL A 350 -1.47 -1.80 -2.87
N VAL A 351 -1.80 -1.87 -1.57
CA VAL A 351 -3.16 -2.20 -1.09
C VAL A 351 -4.18 -1.20 -1.65
N GLU A 352 -3.85 0.08 -1.61
CA GLU A 352 -4.68 1.15 -2.12
C GLU A 352 -4.81 1.10 -3.64
N ALA A 353 -3.76 0.73 -4.38
CA ALA A 353 -3.85 0.50 -5.82
C ALA A 353 -4.84 -0.63 -6.17
N VAL A 354 -4.86 -1.73 -5.38
CA VAL A 354 -5.87 -2.80 -5.54
C VAL A 354 -7.28 -2.23 -5.33
N ILE A 355 -7.49 -1.46 -4.25
CA ILE A 355 -8.80 -0.87 -3.94
C ILE A 355 -9.23 0.14 -5.01
N VAL A 356 -8.31 0.95 -5.52
CA VAL A 356 -8.57 1.94 -6.58
C VAL A 356 -8.93 1.25 -7.90
N ALA A 357 -8.22 0.18 -8.29
CA ALA A 357 -8.56 -0.58 -9.49
C ALA A 357 -9.99 -1.17 -9.40
N LEU A 358 -10.38 -1.66 -8.22
CA LEU A 358 -11.71 -2.21 -7.98
C LEU A 358 -12.79 -1.12 -7.84
N THR A 359 -12.42 0.07 -7.37
CA THR A 359 -13.27 1.27 -7.37
C THR A 359 -13.61 1.71 -8.80
N LEU A 360 -12.60 1.74 -9.68
CA LEU A 360 -12.78 2.02 -11.11
C LEU A 360 -13.60 0.93 -11.81
N ARG A 361 -13.36 -0.35 -11.51
CA ARG A 361 -14.13 -1.45 -12.11
C ARG A 361 -15.61 -1.42 -11.70
N ASP A 362 -15.88 -1.23 -10.41
CA ASP A 362 -17.23 -1.37 -9.86
C ASP A 362 -18.03 -0.05 -9.84
N GLN A 363 -17.39 1.09 -10.13
CA GLN A 363 -17.99 2.43 -10.11
C GLN A 363 -18.61 2.80 -8.75
N VAL A 364 -17.89 2.44 -7.68
CA VAL A 364 -18.32 2.62 -6.29
C VAL A 364 -17.16 3.12 -5.44
N LEU A 365 -17.37 4.20 -4.69
CA LEU A 365 -16.40 4.76 -3.76
C LEU A 365 -16.58 4.13 -2.37
N PRO A 366 -15.53 3.58 -1.73
CA PRO A 366 -15.63 3.03 -0.38
C PRO A 366 -15.77 4.13 0.69
N PRO A 367 -16.40 3.85 1.84
CA PRO A 367 -16.50 4.83 2.92
C PRO A 367 -15.18 5.03 3.65
N THR A 368 -15.01 6.24 4.20
CA THR A 368 -14.17 6.49 5.37
C THR A 368 -15.01 6.21 6.60
N ILE A 369 -14.79 5.06 7.25
CA ILE A 369 -15.50 4.71 8.48
C ILE A 369 -14.95 5.50 9.67
N ASN A 370 -15.71 5.54 10.76
CA ASN A 370 -15.36 6.24 12.02
C ASN A 370 -15.22 7.77 11.90
N LEU A 371 -15.72 8.38 10.82
CA LEU A 371 -15.68 9.83 10.58
C LEU A 371 -17.00 10.51 11.01
N SER A 372 -17.23 10.61 12.31
CA SER A 372 -18.45 11.22 12.86
C SER A 372 -18.41 12.74 12.80
N HIS A 373 -17.26 13.33 13.12
CA HIS A 373 -17.04 14.77 13.20
C HIS A 373 -15.83 15.17 12.34
N PRO A 374 -16.04 15.52 11.06
CA PRO A 374 -14.95 15.93 10.18
C PRO A 374 -14.17 17.13 10.72
N CYS A 375 -12.84 17.09 10.58
CA CYS A 375 -11.95 18.16 11.00
C CYS A 375 -11.94 19.36 10.06
N ALA A 376 -12.49 19.22 8.85
CA ALA A 376 -12.63 20.28 7.87
C ALA A 376 -14.04 20.26 7.28
N GLU A 377 -14.82 21.32 7.57
CA GLU A 377 -16.18 21.47 7.04
C GLU A 377 -16.17 21.80 5.54
N GLY A 378 -17.20 21.35 4.82
CA GLY A 378 -17.38 21.62 3.39
C GLY A 378 -16.59 20.72 2.45
N TRP A 379 -15.84 19.74 2.95
CA TRP A 379 -15.19 18.69 2.14
C TRP A 379 -16.14 17.51 1.93
N ASP A 380 -16.17 16.97 0.70
CA ASP A 380 -16.95 15.77 0.35
C ASP A 380 -16.24 14.47 0.75
N PHE A 381 -16.22 14.17 2.06
CA PHE A 381 -15.82 12.85 2.53
C PHE A 381 -16.94 11.82 2.25
N VAL A 382 -16.60 10.67 1.65
CA VAL A 382 -17.52 9.53 1.61
C VAL A 382 -17.55 8.92 3.01
N ARG A 383 -18.70 8.96 3.68
CA ARG A 383 -18.85 8.53 5.08
C ARG A 383 -19.89 7.42 5.22
N ASP A 384 -19.70 6.58 6.22
CA ASP A 384 -20.62 5.55 6.74
C ASP A 384 -20.94 4.38 5.78
N ARG A 385 -21.16 4.64 4.50
CA ARG A 385 -21.49 3.65 3.46
C ARG A 385 -20.81 3.97 2.15
N ASP A 386 -20.74 2.97 1.28
CA ASP A 386 -20.28 3.17 -0.08
C ASP A 386 -21.19 4.13 -0.87
N ARG A 387 -20.61 4.77 -1.88
CA ARG A 387 -21.31 5.70 -2.77
C ARG A 387 -21.10 5.28 -4.22
N ALA A 388 -22.17 4.90 -4.90
CA ALA A 388 -22.15 4.76 -6.35
C ALA A 388 -21.78 6.10 -6.98
N HIS A 389 -20.75 6.11 -7.82
CA HIS A 389 -20.22 7.32 -8.41
C HIS A 389 -19.58 7.00 -9.77
N PRO A 390 -19.98 7.67 -10.85
CA PRO A 390 -19.23 7.61 -12.10
C PRO A 390 -17.80 8.07 -11.83
N VAL A 391 -16.84 7.18 -11.96
CA VAL A 391 -15.43 7.42 -11.64
C VAL A 391 -14.56 6.94 -12.79
N ARG A 392 -13.88 7.89 -13.43
CA ARG A 392 -12.96 7.63 -14.53
C ARG A 392 -11.52 7.92 -14.14
N THR A 393 -11.31 8.83 -13.19
CA THR A 393 -9.97 9.22 -12.73
C THR A 393 -9.88 9.23 -11.20
N VAL A 394 -8.92 8.48 -10.66
CA VAL A 394 -8.64 8.40 -9.23
C VAL A 394 -7.22 8.86 -8.94
N LEU A 395 -7.09 9.88 -8.09
CA LEU A 395 -5.82 10.29 -7.49
C LEU A 395 -5.59 9.48 -6.20
N SER A 396 -4.44 8.85 -6.05
CA SER A 396 -4.04 8.19 -4.81
C SER A 396 -2.80 8.84 -4.22
N THR A 397 -2.84 9.22 -2.96
CA THR A 397 -1.75 9.94 -2.27
C THR A 397 -1.07 9.07 -1.20
N SER A 398 0.23 9.27 -1.01
CA SER A 398 1.01 8.59 0.02
C SER A 398 2.12 9.51 0.54
N PHE A 399 2.02 9.92 1.80
CA PHE A 399 2.93 10.88 2.42
C PHE A 399 3.60 10.24 3.64
N GLY A 400 4.83 9.77 3.46
CA GLY A 400 5.57 9.03 4.46
C GLY A 400 6.48 9.89 5.33
N PHE A 401 6.86 9.33 6.49
CA PHE A 401 7.96 9.86 7.30
C PHE A 401 9.22 10.07 6.48
N GLY A 402 10.09 10.98 6.93
CA GLY A 402 11.24 11.46 6.17
C GLY A 402 10.87 12.49 5.09
N GLY A 403 9.59 12.87 5.00
CA GLY A 403 9.08 13.80 3.99
C GLY A 403 8.93 13.16 2.61
N HIS A 404 8.75 11.84 2.53
CA HIS A 404 8.60 11.13 1.26
C HIS A 404 7.17 11.30 0.73
N ASN A 405 7.00 12.15 -0.29
CA ASN A 405 5.68 12.35 -0.89
C ASN A 405 5.57 11.62 -2.22
N ALA A 406 4.48 10.90 -2.42
CA ALA A 406 4.15 10.25 -3.68
C ALA A 406 2.66 10.40 -3.99
N ALA A 407 2.36 10.58 -5.27
CA ALA A 407 1.01 10.58 -5.82
C ALA A 407 0.98 9.70 -7.07
N LEU A 408 -0.10 8.94 -7.23
CA LEU A 408 -0.38 8.09 -8.39
C LEU A 408 -1.72 8.48 -8.99
N LEU A 409 -1.82 8.41 -10.31
CA LEU A 409 -3.06 8.67 -11.02
C LEU A 409 -3.50 7.42 -11.78
N PHE A 410 -4.71 6.94 -11.48
CA PHE A 410 -5.32 5.81 -12.16
C PHE A 410 -6.49 6.28 -13.00
N THR A 411 -6.64 5.72 -14.19
CA THR A 411 -7.82 5.93 -15.03
C THR A 411 -8.53 4.62 -15.34
N ALA A 412 -9.84 4.70 -15.58
CA ALA A 412 -10.61 3.57 -16.07
C ALA A 412 -10.01 3.07 -17.39
N SER A 413 -9.89 1.75 -17.53
CA SER A 413 -9.49 1.12 -18.79
C SER A 413 -10.58 1.24 -19.85
N GLU A 414 -10.18 1.54 -21.08
CA GLU A 414 -11.07 1.66 -22.25
C GLU A 414 -11.65 0.32 -22.73
#